data_AF-A0A2D5Y1X4-F1
#
_entry.id   AF-A0A2D5Y1X4-F1
#
_cell.length_a   1.000
_cell.length_b   1.000
_cell.length_c   1.000
_cell.angle_alpha   90.00
_cell.angle_beta   90.00
_cell.angle_gamma   90.00
#
_symmetry.space_group_name_H-M   'P 1'
#
loop_
_entity.id
_entity.type
_entity.pdbx_description
1 polymer ?
#
loop_
_entity_poly.entity_id
_entity_poly.type
_entity_poly.pdbx_seq_one_letter_code
_entity_poly.pdbx_strand_id
1 'polypeptide(L)' 'MNRIKRKGRGWVFTPQDFVDLASRSNVDVILYRLVQDGDIRRIQRGLYDFPKIDARLGILSPDVKGIAQAVAR' A
#
# COMPACT_ATOMS: atom_id res chain seq x y z
N MET A 1 9.40 5.14 4.53
CA MET A 1 8.80 3.85 4.13
C MET A 1 8.80 2.75 5.19
N ASN A 2 9.51 2.88 6.31
CA ASN A 2 9.59 1.83 7.34
C ASN A 2 8.22 1.36 7.87
N ARG A 3 7.19 2.20 7.84
CA ARG A 3 5.83 1.81 8.23
C ARG A 3 5.23 0.71 7.34
N ILE A 4 5.38 0.79 6.02
CA ILE A 4 4.88 -0.23 5.08
C ILE A 4 5.59 -1.55 5.32
N LYS A 5 6.93 -1.53 5.39
CA LYS A 5 7.74 -2.72 5.67
C LYS A 5 7.42 -3.34 7.03
N ARG A 6 7.21 -2.51 8.08
CA ARG A 6 6.84 -2.96 9.43
C ARG A 6 5.45 -3.59 9.51
N LYS A 7 4.50 -3.13 8.69
CA LYS A 7 3.17 -3.75 8.57
C LYS A 7 3.21 -5.07 7.80
N GLY A 8 4.22 -5.25 6.93
CA GLY A 8 4.49 -6.49 6.23
C GLY A 8 3.70 -6.65 4.92
N ARG A 9 4.09 -7.66 4.15
CA ARG A 9 3.43 -8.00 2.88
C ARG A 9 1.97 -8.39 3.11
N GLY A 10 1.10 -7.99 2.20
CA GLY A 10 -0.35 -8.13 2.27
C GLY A 10 -1.06 -6.95 2.93
N TRP A 11 -0.33 -5.98 3.50
CA TRP A 11 -0.97 -4.80 4.08
C TRP A 11 -1.59 -3.92 2.99
N VAL A 12 -2.87 -3.60 3.17
CA VAL A 12 -3.64 -2.67 2.33
C VAL A 12 -3.83 -1.36 3.08
N PHE A 13 -3.59 -0.25 2.41
CA PHE A 13 -3.54 1.07 3.02
C PHE A 13 -3.96 2.19 2.08
N THR A 14 -4.25 3.35 2.67
CA THR A 14 -4.55 4.60 1.97
C THR A 14 -3.49 5.65 2.32
N PRO A 15 -3.42 6.78 1.59
CA PRO A 15 -2.51 7.86 1.97
C PRO A 15 -2.84 8.45 3.36
N GLN A 16 -4.06 8.28 3.87
CA GLN A 16 -4.47 8.72 5.20
C GLN A 16 -3.65 8.03 6.31
N ASP A 17 -3.15 6.82 6.08
CA ASP A 17 -2.31 6.08 7.03
C ASP A 17 -0.90 6.71 7.21
N PHE A 18 -0.59 7.81 6.52
CA PHE A 18 0.73 8.47 6.51
C PHE A 18 0.68 10.00 6.69
N VAL A 19 -0.50 10.61 6.87
CA VAL A 19 -0.59 12.09 7.00
C VAL A 19 0.05 12.63 8.27
N ASP A 20 0.30 11.77 9.26
CA ASP A 20 1.08 12.05 10.46
C ASP A 20 2.59 12.12 10.20
N LEU A 21 3.05 11.65 9.03
CA LEU A 21 4.47 11.62 8.67
C LEU A 21 4.86 12.75 7.71
N ALA A 22 3.93 13.24 6.89
CA ALA A 22 4.16 14.30 5.92
C ALA A 22 2.83 14.91 5.45
N SER A 23 2.91 16.08 4.81
CA SER A 23 1.77 16.69 4.12
C SER A 23 1.18 15.75 3.06
N ARG A 24 -0.11 15.89 2.76
CA ARG A 24 -0.80 15.03 1.80
C ARG A 24 -0.14 15.03 0.42
N SER A 25 0.29 16.18 -0.07
CA SER A 25 1.00 16.31 -1.35
C SER A 25 2.32 15.54 -1.37
N ASN A 26 3.10 15.60 -0.29
CA ASN A 26 4.34 14.84 -0.18
C ASN A 26 4.08 13.33 -0.08
N VAL A 27 3.05 12.92 0.67
CA VAL A 27 2.63 11.51 0.73
C VAL A 27 2.28 11.00 -0.66
N ASP A 28 1.50 11.75 -1.44
CA ASP A 28 1.10 11.34 -2.79
C ASP A 28 2.32 11.19 -3.72
N VAL A 29 3.28 12.12 -3.68
CA VAL A 29 4.53 12.03 -4.46
C VAL A 29 5.36 10.81 -4.05
N ILE A 30 5.50 10.56 -2.75
CA ILE A 30 6.23 9.40 -2.25
C ILE A 30 5.55 8.11 -2.70
N LEU A 31 4.25 7.95 -2.47
CA LEU A 31 3.50 6.77 -2.91
C LEU A 31 3.59 6.56 -4.42
N TYR A 32 3.55 7.64 -5.21
CA TYR A 32 3.77 7.56 -6.65
C TYR A 32 5.13 6.95 -6.99
N ARG A 33 6.23 7.45 -6.40
CA ARG A 33 7.58 6.91 -6.62
C ARG A 33 7.66 5.43 -6.24
N LEU A 34 7.10 5.05 -5.10
CA LEU A 34 7.12 3.67 -4.62
C LEU A 34 6.34 2.70 -5.53
N VAL A 35 5.30 3.19 -6.21
CA VAL A 35 4.61 2.42 -7.24
C VAL A 35 5.47 2.28 -8.49
N GLN A 36 6.15 3.36 -8.93
CA GLN A 36 7.07 3.31 -10.08
C GLN A 36 8.25 2.36 -9.83
N ASP A 37 8.78 2.35 -8.61
CA ASP A 37 9.88 1.48 -8.19
C ASP A 37 9.44 0.02 -7.98
N GLY A 38 8.14 -0.26 -8.02
CA GLY A 38 7.58 -1.61 -7.82
C GLY A 38 7.56 -2.10 -6.37
N ASP A 39 7.90 -1.22 -5.41
CA ASP A 39 7.89 -1.55 -3.98
C ASP A 39 6.47 -1.81 -3.44
N ILE A 40 5.49 -1.09 -3.97
CA ILE A 40 4.06 -1.23 -3.64
C ILE A 40 3.23 -1.25 -4.91
N ARG A 41 2.01 -1.76 -4.82
CA ARG A 41 1.06 -1.77 -5.93
C ARG A 41 -0.10 -0.84 -5.63
N ARG A 42 -0.56 -0.11 -6.65
CA ARG A 42 -1.79 0.67 -6.59
C ARG A 42 -2.96 -0.21 -7.04
N ILE A 43 -3.89 -0.48 -6.14
CA ILE A 43 -5.10 -1.27 -6.45
C ILE A 43 -6.10 -0.40 -7.20
N GLN A 44 -6.33 0.81 -6.69
CA GLN A 44 -7.17 1.84 -7.31
C GLN A 44 -6.73 3.23 -6.83
N ARG A 45 -7.40 4.29 -7.28
CA ARG A 45 -7.11 5.64 -6.81
C ARG A 45 -7.25 5.72 -5.28
N GLY A 46 -6.15 6.05 -4.61
CA GLY A 46 -6.12 6.21 -3.14
C GLY A 46 -6.03 4.89 -2.35
N LEU A 47 -5.90 3.75 -3.01
CA LEU A 47 -5.78 2.44 -2.35
C LEU A 47 -4.56 1.68 -2.88
N TYR A 48 -3.75 1.19 -1.96
CA TYR A 48 -2.46 0.58 -2.24
C TYR A 48 -2.28 -0.70 -1.41
N ASP A 49 -1.47 -1.62 -1.89
CA ASP A 49 -0.99 -2.75 -1.11
C ASP A 49 0.52 -2.93 -1.20
N PHE A 50 1.08 -3.53 -0.16
CA PHE A 50 2.41 -4.11 -0.23
C PHE A 50 2.29 -5.57 -0.68
N PRO A 51 2.52 -5.91 -1.96
CA PRO A 51 2.10 -7.19 -2.51
C PRO A 51 2.70 -8.39 -1.77
N LYS A 52 1.86 -9.39 -1.51
CA LYS A 52 2.31 -10.70 -1.03
C LYS A 52 2.79 -11.53 -2.22
N ILE A 53 3.94 -12.15 -2.07
CA ILE A 53 4.53 -13.02 -3.09
C ILE A 53 4.51 -14.44 -2.54
N ASP A 54 3.97 -15.34 -3.34
CA ASP A 54 4.06 -16.77 -3.15
C ASP A 54 5.08 -17.36 -4.14
N ALA A 55 5.81 -18.38 -3.71
CA ALA A 55 6.89 -18.98 -4.51
C ALA A 55 6.38 -19.68 -5.79
N ARG A 56 5.12 -20.14 -5.81
CA ARG A 56 4.52 -20.86 -6.94
C ARG A 56 3.55 -19.99 -7.72
N LEU A 57 2.75 -19.18 -7.02
CA LEU A 57 1.69 -18.38 -7.63
C LEU A 57 2.13 -16.97 -8.03
N GLY A 58 3.32 -16.54 -7.60
CA GLY A 58 3.81 -15.19 -7.85
C GLY A 58 3.09 -14.16 -7.00
N ILE A 59 2.73 -13.01 -7.59
CA ILE A 59 2.08 -11.92 -6.87
C ILE A 59 0.62 -12.30 -6.58
N LEU A 60 0.28 -12.37 -5.31
CA LEU A 60 -1.07 -12.68 -4.88
C LEU A 60 -2.00 -11.47 -4.99
N SER A 61 -3.29 -11.77 -5.17
CA SER A 61 -4.36 -10.78 -5.01
C SER A 61 -4.37 -10.21 -3.59
N PRO A 62 -4.68 -8.92 -3.43
CA PRO A 62 -4.82 -8.31 -2.11
C PRO A 62 -5.96 -8.97 -1.33
N ASP A 63 -5.81 -9.05 -0.01
CA ASP A 63 -6.85 -9.59 0.87
C ASP A 63 -8.10 -8.70 0.87
N VAL A 64 -9.27 -9.31 0.65
CA VAL A 64 -10.56 -8.62 0.57
C VAL A 64 -10.89 -7.93 1.89
N LYS A 65 -10.55 -8.54 3.03
CA LYS A 65 -10.77 -7.90 4.34
C LYS A 65 -9.88 -6.68 4.52
N GLY A 66 -8.61 -6.78 4.11
CA GLY A 66 -7.69 -5.64 4.07
C GLY A 66 -8.22 -4.48 3.23
N ILE A 67 -8.77 -4.77 2.04
CA ILE A 67 -9.44 -3.77 1.19
C ILE A 67 -10.60 -3.13 1.93
N ALA A 68 -11.54 -3.93 2.46
CA ALA A 68 -12.72 -3.41 3.14
C ALA A 68 -12.35 -2.50 4.33
N GLN A 69 -11.35 -2.91 5.12
CA GLN A 69 -10.87 -2.10 6.24
C GLN A 69 -10.21 -0.79 5.82
N ALA A 70 -9.46 -0.79 4.71
CA ALA A 70 -8.80 0.43 4.22
C ALA A 70 -9.80 1.42 3.60
N VAL A 71 -10.86 0.91 2.96
CA VAL A 71 -11.93 1.75 2.38
C VAL A 71 -12.84 2.35 3.45
N ALA A 72 -13.03 1.67 4.58
CA ALA A 72 -13.89 2.13 5.67
C ALA A 72 -13.26 3.17 6.62
N ARG A 73 -12.02 3.62 6.35
CA ARG A 73 -11.28 4.58 7.18
C ARG A 73 -11.44 6.02 6.70
#